data_AF-A0AB38IF01-F1
#
_entry.id   AF-A0AB38IF01-F1
#
_cell.length_a   1.000
_cell.length_b   1.000
_cell.length_c   1.000
_cell.angle_alpha   90.00
_cell.angle_beta   90.00
_cell.angle_gamma   90.00
#
_symmetry.space_group_name_H-M   'P 1'
#
loop_
_entity.id
_entity.type
_entity.pdbx_description
1 polymer ?
#
loop_
_entity_poly.entity_id
_entity_poly.type
_entity_poly.pdbx_seq_one_letter_code
_entity_poly.pdbx_strand_id
1 'polypeptide(L)'
;MTSGKKLDRETVDYLRALPEIVRRVQGGRIYYTNFFRAQATARYAMGDRPVDIFRDNGIGPEVIGYKRIERCIARWRENPDKLSAVDSRTARLERIEKEIKYLEQQAKKIRLAEDKEASKQ
;
A
#
# COMPACT_ATOMS: atom_id res chain seq x y z
N MET A 1 19.33 11.78 -18.60
CA MET A 1 18.25 10.86 -18.18
C MET A 1 18.65 9.44 -18.52
N THR A 2 19.08 8.63 -17.54
CA THR A 2 19.46 7.23 -17.79
C THR A 2 18.19 6.44 -18.09
N SER A 3 17.96 6.14 -19.37
CA SER A 3 16.93 5.21 -19.82
C SER A 3 17.18 3.87 -19.11
N GLY A 4 16.39 3.58 -18.07
CA GLY A 4 16.58 2.36 -17.30
C GLY A 4 16.35 1.16 -18.22
N LYS A 5 17.30 0.21 -18.23
CA LYS A 5 17.18 -1.07 -18.94
C LYS A 5 15.76 -1.60 -18.79
N LYS A 6 15.07 -1.78 -19.94
CA LYS A 6 13.75 -2.41 -19.97
C LYS A 6 13.91 -3.84 -19.44
N LEU A 7 12.95 -4.27 -18.63
CA LEU A 7 12.86 -5.68 -18.24
C LEU A 7 12.55 -6.46 -19.52
N ASP A 8 13.33 -7.51 -19.79
CA ASP A 8 13.03 -8.42 -20.88
C ASP A 8 11.78 -9.26 -20.57
N ARG A 9 11.28 -9.96 -21.59
CA ARG A 9 10.04 -10.72 -21.50
C ARG A 9 10.14 -11.85 -20.47
N GLU A 10 11.25 -12.56 -20.44
CA GLU A 10 11.48 -13.68 -19.54
C GLU A 10 11.45 -13.23 -18.08
N THR A 11 12.14 -12.13 -17.76
CA THR A 11 12.12 -11.50 -16.44
C THR A 11 10.71 -11.06 -16.06
N VAL A 12 9.95 -10.50 -17.01
CA VAL A 12 8.55 -10.09 -16.74
C VAL A 12 7.67 -11.30 -16.42
N ASP A 13 7.82 -12.39 -17.16
CA ASP A 13 7.02 -13.60 -16.96
C ASP A 13 7.41 -14.31 -15.65
N TYR A 14 8.70 -14.36 -15.32
CA TYR A 14 9.19 -14.81 -14.02
C TYR A 14 8.60 -14.01 -12.86
N LEU A 15 8.66 -12.67 -12.93
CA LEU A 15 8.12 -11.80 -11.87
C LEU A 15 6.60 -11.98 -11.70
N ARG A 16 5.86 -12.30 -12.77
CA ARG A 16 4.42 -12.57 -12.70
C ARG A 16 4.09 -13.89 -12.03
N ALA A 17 5.03 -14.84 -12.02
CA ALA A 17 4.87 -16.13 -11.33
C ALA A 17 5.08 -16.03 -9.80
N LEU A 18 5.41 -14.86 -9.26
CA LEU A 18 5.64 -14.62 -7.83
C LEU A 18 4.53 -13.74 -7.21
N PRO A 19 3.29 -14.24 -7.04
CA PRO A 19 2.15 -13.42 -6.59
C PRO A 19 2.30 -12.88 -5.17
N GLU A 20 3.05 -13.57 -4.30
CA GLU A 20 3.33 -13.14 -2.92
C GLU A 20 4.19 -11.88 -2.86
N ILE A 21 5.04 -11.67 -3.87
CA ILE A 21 6.04 -10.59 -3.92
C ILE A 21 5.60 -9.49 -4.88
N VAL A 22 5.10 -9.88 -6.06
CA VAL A 22 4.76 -9.00 -7.17
C VAL A 22 3.27 -9.06 -7.46
N ARG A 23 2.59 -7.93 -7.25
CA ARG A 23 1.17 -7.75 -7.58
C ARG A 23 0.92 -7.71 -9.08
N ARG A 24 1.77 -7.01 -9.84
CA ARG A 24 1.71 -6.93 -11.32
C ARG A 24 2.97 -6.30 -11.90
N VAL A 25 3.20 -6.55 -13.20
CA VAL A 25 4.23 -5.87 -14.00
C VAL A 25 3.59 -5.22 -15.22
N GLN A 26 3.76 -3.91 -15.39
CA GLN A 26 3.15 -3.12 -16.47
C GLN A 26 4.12 -2.05 -16.98
N GLY A 27 4.40 -2.03 -18.29
CA GLY A 27 5.25 -1.01 -18.92
C GLY A 27 6.66 -0.92 -18.29
N GLY A 28 7.23 -2.04 -17.85
CA GLY A 28 8.53 -2.09 -17.16
C GLY A 28 8.50 -1.61 -15.70
N ARG A 29 7.33 -1.28 -15.14
CA ARG A 29 7.13 -1.00 -13.71
C ARG A 29 6.69 -2.27 -12.99
N ILE A 30 7.33 -2.53 -11.84
CA ILE A 30 7.00 -3.63 -10.94
C ILE A 30 6.17 -3.06 -9.80
N TYR A 31 4.97 -3.59 -9.61
CA TYR A 31 4.09 -3.26 -8.50
C TYR A 31 4.22 -4.40 -7.49
N TYR A 32 4.84 -4.10 -6.34
CA TYR A 32 5.03 -5.06 -5.27
C TYR A 32 3.77 -5.20 -4.41
N THR A 33 3.60 -6.36 -3.77
CA THR A 33 2.54 -6.55 -2.77
C THR A 33 2.78 -5.66 -1.56
N ASN A 34 1.71 -5.29 -0.84
CA ASN A 34 1.86 -4.52 0.40
C ASN A 34 2.60 -5.34 1.46
N PHE A 35 2.34 -6.65 1.51
CA PHE A 35 3.01 -7.59 2.40
C PHE A 35 4.53 -7.55 2.20
N PHE A 36 5.01 -7.76 0.98
CA PHE A 36 6.45 -7.75 0.70
C PHE A 36 7.09 -6.39 1.00
N ARG A 37 6.42 -5.29 0.67
CA ARG A 37 6.91 -3.94 1.00
C ARG A 37 7.10 -3.76 2.51
N ALA A 38 6.11 -4.18 3.31
CA ALA A 38 6.15 -4.06 4.76
C ALA A 38 7.26 -4.94 5.35
N GLN A 39 7.33 -6.20 4.93
CA GLN A 39 8.39 -7.13 5.32
C GLN A 39 9.78 -6.58 4.97
N ALA A 40 9.98 -6.13 3.73
CA ALA A 40 11.28 -5.63 3.28
C ALA A 40 11.71 -4.36 4.04
N THR A 41 10.76 -3.47 4.34
CA THR A 41 11.06 -2.24 5.11
C THR A 41 11.38 -2.56 6.55
N ALA A 42 10.67 -3.51 7.17
CA ALA A 42 10.94 -3.97 8.52
C ALA A 42 12.31 -4.65 8.64
N ARG A 43 12.64 -5.59 7.74
CA ARG A 43 13.96 -6.24 7.70
C ARG A 43 15.09 -5.25 7.50
N TYR A 44 14.92 -4.29 6.59
CA TYR A 44 15.91 -3.25 6.38
C TYR A 44 16.11 -2.38 7.63
N ALA A 45 15.04 -2.06 8.37
CA ALA A 45 15.14 -1.33 9.64
C ALA A 45 15.86 -2.14 10.74
N MET A 46 15.84 -3.48 10.67
CA MET A 46 16.62 -4.37 11.54
C MET A 46 18.09 -4.49 11.14
N GLY A 47 18.50 -3.90 10.02
CA GLY A 47 19.89 -3.87 9.56
C GLY A 47 20.20 -4.77 8.37
N ASP A 48 19.23 -5.52 7.86
CA ASP A 48 19.43 -6.37 6.68
C ASP A 48 19.78 -5.54 5.44
N ARG A 49 20.74 -6.03 4.64
CA ARG A 49 21.10 -5.34 3.39
C ARG A 49 19.96 -5.49 2.38
N PRO A 50 19.59 -4.41 1.64
CA PRO A 50 18.53 -4.47 0.64
C PRO A 50 18.68 -5.60 -0.38
N VAL A 51 19.91 -5.89 -0.79
CA VAL A 51 20.20 -6.96 -1.76
C VAL A 51 19.84 -8.33 -1.20
N ASP A 52 20.12 -8.58 0.07
CA ASP A 52 19.85 -9.88 0.71
C ASP A 52 18.35 -10.09 0.87
N ILE A 53 17.63 -9.07 1.34
CA ILE A 53 16.16 -9.09 1.46
C ILE A 53 15.51 -9.48 0.13
N PHE A 54 15.98 -8.91 -0.98
CA PHE A 54 15.43 -9.18 -2.31
C PHE A 54 15.86 -10.54 -2.87
N ARG A 55 17.09 -11.00 -2.59
CA ARG A 55 17.56 -12.34 -2.97
C ARG A 55 16.81 -13.45 -2.24
N ASP A 56 16.55 -13.26 -0.95
CA ASP A 56 15.76 -14.20 -0.14
C ASP A 56 14.34 -14.40 -0.69
N ASN A 57 13.86 -13.43 -1.48
CA ASN A 57 12.53 -13.45 -2.12
C ASN A 57 12.61 -13.72 -3.64
N GLY A 58 13.76 -14.19 -4.15
CA GLY A 58 13.94 -14.59 -5.55
C GLY A 58 14.01 -13.42 -6.55
N ILE A 59 14.08 -12.18 -6.10
CA ILE A 59 14.06 -10.98 -6.96
C ILE A 59 15.29 -10.11 -6.74
N GLY A 60 16.45 -10.74 -6.61
CA GLY A 60 17.70 -10.07 -6.36
C GLY A 60 18.18 -9.18 -7.52
N PRO A 61 19.39 -8.60 -7.39
CA PRO A 61 19.92 -7.66 -8.37
C PRO A 61 20.14 -8.27 -9.75
N GLU A 62 20.30 -9.58 -9.85
CA GLU A 62 20.35 -10.34 -11.10
C GLU A 62 19.03 -10.31 -11.88
N VAL A 63 17.88 -10.20 -11.19
CA VAL A 63 16.55 -10.16 -11.81
C VAL A 63 16.14 -8.72 -12.11
N ILE A 64 16.18 -7.84 -11.10
CA ILE A 64 15.61 -6.50 -11.23
C ILE A 64 16.67 -5.38 -11.26
N GLY A 65 17.93 -5.68 -10.94
CA GLY A 65 19.02 -4.71 -10.92
C GLY A 65 19.19 -3.99 -9.57
N TYR A 66 20.46 -3.79 -9.19
CA TYR A 66 20.86 -3.09 -7.95
C TYR A 66 20.15 -1.75 -7.75
N LYS A 67 20.14 -0.89 -8.78
CA LYS A 67 19.49 0.43 -8.70
C LYS A 67 17.97 0.38 -8.54
N ARG A 68 17.31 -0.71 -8.95
CA ARG A 68 15.88 -0.87 -8.66
C ARG A 68 15.66 -1.19 -7.18
N ILE A 69 16.47 -2.07 -6.61
CA ILE A 69 16.42 -2.44 -5.19
C ILE A 69 16.61 -1.20 -4.31
N GLU A 70 17.72 -0.46 -4.52
CA GLU A 70 18.05 0.75 -3.77
C GLU A 70 16.89 1.76 -3.78
N ARG A 71 16.36 2.08 -4.98
CA ARG A 71 15.25 3.04 -5.13
C ARG A 71 13.94 2.54 -4.53
N CYS A 72 13.70 1.22 -4.47
CA CYS A 72 12.50 0.69 -3.85
C CYS A 72 12.54 0.90 -2.34
N ILE A 73 13.63 0.52 -1.67
CA ILE A 73 13.79 0.71 -0.23
C ILE A 73 13.76 2.20 0.14
N ALA A 74 14.49 3.06 -0.57
CA ALA A 74 14.50 4.50 -0.30
C ALA A 74 13.07 5.09 -0.37
N ARG A 75 12.35 4.80 -1.46
CA ARG A 75 10.97 5.27 -1.64
C ARG A 75 10.00 4.73 -0.59
N TRP A 76 10.14 3.47 -0.18
CA TRP A 76 9.26 2.87 0.83
C TRP A 76 9.51 3.42 2.23
N ARG A 77 10.77 3.72 2.56
CA ARG A 77 11.13 4.39 3.81
C ARG A 77 10.60 5.81 3.91
N GLU A 78 10.62 6.56 2.81
CA GLU A 78 10.16 7.95 2.78
C GLU A 78 8.63 8.07 2.83
N ASN A 79 7.90 7.00 2.51
CA ASN A 79 6.43 7.02 2.41
C ASN A 79 5.79 5.81 3.11
N PRO A 80 5.97 5.65 4.43
CA PRO A 80 5.41 4.54 5.20
C PRO A 80 3.88 4.47 5.08
N ASP A 81 3.20 5.62 5.11
CA ASP A 81 1.73 5.72 5.08
C ASP A 81 1.10 5.25 3.76
N LYS A 82 1.89 5.17 2.67
CA LYS A 82 1.45 4.60 1.38
C LYS A 82 1.83 3.13 1.21
N LEU A 83 2.34 2.46 2.25
CA LEU A 83 2.61 1.02 2.20
C LEU A 83 1.34 0.17 2.13
N SER A 84 0.20 0.75 2.47
CA SER A 84 -1.09 0.08 2.46
C SER A 84 -2.15 1.01 1.90
N ALA A 85 -2.37 0.94 0.59
CA ALA A 85 -3.61 1.47 0.01
C ALA A 85 -4.86 0.80 0.64
N VAL A 86 -4.68 -0.36 1.28
CA VAL A 86 -5.68 -1.01 2.14
C VAL A 86 -5.85 -0.22 3.43
N ASP A 87 -4.81 0.07 4.22
CA ASP A 87 -4.98 0.87 5.45
C ASP A 87 -5.43 2.30 5.14
N SER A 88 -5.05 2.88 3.99
CA SER A 88 -5.62 4.14 3.53
C SER A 88 -7.13 4.03 3.22
N ARG A 89 -7.59 2.91 2.66
CA ARG A 89 -9.01 2.63 2.44
C ARG A 89 -9.73 2.34 3.76
N THR A 90 -9.14 1.54 4.63
CA THR A 90 -9.67 1.20 5.96
C THR A 90 -9.76 2.44 6.84
N ALA A 91 -8.71 3.25 6.93
CA ALA A 91 -8.74 4.52 7.65
C ALA A 91 -9.73 5.53 7.04
N ARG A 92 -9.92 5.50 5.72
CA ARG A 92 -10.98 6.27 5.06
C ARG A 92 -12.37 5.74 5.41
N LEU A 93 -12.55 4.42 5.45
CA LEU A 93 -13.81 3.77 5.83
C LEU A 93 -14.15 4.06 7.29
N GLU A 94 -13.20 3.90 8.23
CA GLU A 94 -13.40 4.25 9.64
C GLU A 94 -13.78 5.71 9.84
N ARG A 95 -13.20 6.62 9.05
CA ARG A 95 -13.57 8.05 9.07
C ARG A 95 -15.00 8.25 8.58
N ILE A 96 -15.37 7.61 7.47
CA ILE A 96 -16.73 7.66 6.92
C ILE A 96 -17.74 7.05 7.91
N GLU A 97 -17.42 5.93 8.55
CA GLU A 97 -18.28 5.27 9.54
C GLU A 97 -18.54 6.16 10.75
N LYS A 98 -17.51 6.85 11.26
CA LYS A 98 -17.67 7.84 12.34
C LYS A 98 -18.58 8.99 11.93
N GLU A 99 -18.45 9.45 10.71
CA GLU A 99 -19.24 10.57 10.18
C GLU A 99 -20.71 10.18 9.97
N ILE A 100 -20.97 8.99 9.42
CA ILE A 100 -22.33 8.44 9.32
C ILE A 100 -22.97 8.35 10.70
N LYS A 101 -22.27 7.77 11.68
CA LYS A 101 -22.77 7.64 13.05
C LYS A 101 -23.11 8.98 13.69
N TYR A 102 -22.28 10.01 13.45
CA TYR A 102 -22.54 11.36 13.94
C TYR A 102 -23.81 11.96 13.31
N LEU A 103 -23.95 11.84 11.99
CA LEU A 103 -25.11 12.35 11.27
C LEU A 103 -26.41 11.65 11.70
N GLU A 104 -26.37 10.34 11.92
CA GLU A 104 -27.52 9.59 12.46
C GLU A 104 -27.94 10.08 13.85
N GLN A 105 -26.97 10.39 14.72
CA GLN A 105 -27.25 10.95 16.04
C GLN A 105 -27.87 12.35 15.95
N GLN A 106 -27.39 13.19 15.03
CA GLN A 106 -27.98 14.52 14.79
C GLN A 106 -29.41 14.40 14.28
N ALA A 107 -29.65 13.55 13.28
CA ALA A 107 -30.98 13.30 12.74
C ALA A 107 -31.97 12.80 13.80
N LYS A 108 -31.52 11.92 14.71
CA LYS A 108 -32.34 11.43 15.82
C LYS A 108 -32.71 12.55 16.81
N LYS A 109 -31.79 13.47 17.11
CA LYS A 109 -32.05 14.62 17.97
C LYS A 109 -33.05 15.60 17.35
N ILE A 110 -32.93 15.84 16.04
CA ILE A 110 -33.85 16.72 15.30
C ILE A 110 -35.28 16.17 15.37
N ARG A 111 -35.49 14.89 15.04
CA ARG A 111 -36.81 14.25 15.14
C ARG A 111 -37.43 14.37 16.53
N LEU A 112 -36.62 14.13 17.58
CA LEU A 112 -37.10 14.23 18.95
C LEU A 112 -37.46 15.67 19.37
N ALA A 113 -36.82 16.66 18.76
CA ALA A 113 -37.14 18.07 18.96
C ALA A 113 -38.45 18.43 18.25
N GLU A 114 -38.63 17.97 17.00
CA GLU A 114 -39.87 18.14 16.23
C GLU A 114 -41.07 17.51 16.94
N ASP A 115 -40.95 16.28 17.44
CA ASP A 115 -42.01 15.60 18.21
C ASP A 115 -42.37 16.36 19.49
N LYS A 116 -41.38 16.96 20.17
CA LYS A 116 -41.59 17.78 21.37
C LYS A 116 -42.26 19.12 21.08
N GLU A 117 -41.98 19.72 19.93
CA GLU A 117 -42.65 20.95 19.49
C GLU A 117 -44.09 20.67 19.06
N ALA A 118 -44.32 19.58 18.33
CA ALA A 118 -45.66 19.15 17.92
C ALA A 118 -46.59 18.83 19.11
N SER A 119 -46.04 18.27 20.20
CA SER A 119 -46.81 17.97 21.41
C SER A 119 -47.08 19.18 22.32
N LYS A 120 -46.55 20.37 21.98
CA LYS A 120 -46.82 21.64 22.70
C LYS A 120 -47.88 22.51 22.03
N GLN A 121 -48.35 22.14 20.83
CA GLN A 121 -49.51 22.72 20.15
C GLN A 121 -50.78 21.95 20.49
#